data_AF-A0A6L2NSB7-F1
#
_entry.id   AF-A0A6L2NSB7-F1
#
_cell.length_a   1.000
_cell.length_b   1.000
_cell.length_c   1.000
_cell.angle_alpha   90.00
_cell.angle_beta   90.00
_cell.angle_gamma   90.00
#
_symmetry.space_group_name_H-M   'P 1'
#
loop_
_entity.id
_entity.type
_entity.pdbx_description
1 polymer ?
#
loop_
_entity_poly.entity_id
_entity_poly.type
_entity_poly.pdbx_seq_one_letter_code
_entity_poly.pdbx_strand_id
1 'polypeptide(L)'
;MEKNSNQGFGSLNSLTIVSLDLAKETYGEVLQPVYDKGQNNSTLGALGHYLCITYDRVDLWVMKVYGVKDSWTKLASLPYLHEYGMYNQLVVPSLCISNDEKLILQYRSKLVVYDTHNSSSTRICRKFDGLNEICIFVESLVSPCAPVMPNRLRS
;
A
#
# COMPACT_ATOMS: atom_id res chain seq x y z
N MET A 1 11.17 37.62 -32.28
CA MET A 1 12.12 36.49 -32.35
C MET A 1 11.92 35.66 -31.09
N GLU A 2 11.11 34.62 -31.20
CA GLU A 2 10.93 33.56 -30.21
C GLU A 2 12.22 32.78 -30.00
N LYS A 3 12.46 32.33 -28.76
CA LYS A 3 12.98 30.98 -28.50
C LYS A 3 12.31 30.37 -27.27
N ASN A 4 11.25 29.64 -27.56
CA ASN A 4 10.92 28.28 -27.12
C ASN A 4 10.96 27.95 -25.63
N SER A 5 9.76 28.09 -25.05
CA SER A 5 9.11 27.10 -24.22
C SER A 5 9.38 25.65 -24.64
N ASN A 6 9.87 24.83 -23.71
CA ASN A 6 9.59 23.39 -23.66
C ASN A 6 9.15 23.07 -22.22
N GLN A 7 8.01 23.62 -21.81
CA GLN A 7 7.21 22.97 -20.78
C GLN A 7 6.41 21.87 -21.47
N GLY A 8 6.90 20.64 -21.36
CA GLY A 8 6.10 19.46 -21.66
C GLY A 8 4.98 19.36 -20.63
N PHE A 9 3.82 19.91 -20.94
CA PHE A 9 2.56 19.62 -20.24
C PHE A 9 2.17 18.17 -20.56
N GLY A 10 2.65 17.23 -19.75
CA GLY A 10 2.09 15.88 -19.61
C GLY A 10 1.08 15.88 -18.46
N SER A 11 -0.18 16.14 -18.77
CA SER A 11 -1.34 16.08 -17.87
C SER A 11 -2.06 14.75 -18.13
N LEU A 12 -2.63 13.94 -17.22
CA LEU A 12 -2.97 14.04 -15.80
C LEU A 12 -3.04 12.61 -15.22
N ASN A 13 -2.45 12.38 -14.05
CA ASN A 13 -2.93 11.55 -12.94
C ASN A 13 -1.86 11.57 -11.81
N SER A 14 -1.49 12.77 -11.34
CA SER A 14 -0.61 12.87 -10.18
C SER A 14 -1.42 12.48 -8.93
N LEU A 15 -1.08 11.37 -8.30
CA LEU A 15 -1.69 10.93 -7.04
C LEU A 15 -1.37 11.94 -5.93
N THR A 16 -2.33 12.78 -5.54
CA THR A 16 -2.15 13.63 -4.35
C THR A 16 -2.44 12.81 -3.11
N ILE A 17 -1.47 12.75 -2.19
CA ILE A 17 -1.65 12.07 -0.90
C ILE A 17 -1.96 13.14 0.13
N VAL A 18 -3.11 12.98 0.79
CA VAL A 18 -3.54 13.85 1.88
C VAL A 18 -3.48 13.11 3.20
N SER A 19 -3.19 13.85 4.26
CA SER A 19 -3.15 13.41 5.65
C SER A 19 -4.20 14.17 6.45
N LEU A 20 -4.73 13.50 7.48
CA LEU A 20 -5.65 14.06 8.46
C LEU A 20 -5.07 13.80 9.85
N ASP A 21 -4.74 14.87 10.56
CA ASP A 21 -4.38 14.82 11.98
C ASP A 21 -5.67 14.97 12.80
N LEU A 22 -6.14 13.87 13.40
CA LEU A 22 -7.37 13.86 14.20
C LEU A 22 -7.26 14.63 15.51
N ALA A 23 -6.05 14.76 16.09
CA ALA A 23 -5.86 15.47 17.34
C ALA A 23 -5.92 17.00 17.14
N LYS A 24 -5.46 17.46 15.98
CA LYS A 24 -5.46 18.88 15.60
C LYS A 24 -6.61 19.27 14.69
N GLU A 25 -7.36 18.31 14.17
CA GLU A 25 -8.39 18.49 13.14
C GLU A 25 -7.87 19.23 11.89
N THR A 26 -6.61 18.96 11.53
CA THR A 26 -5.95 19.62 10.39
C THR A 26 -5.67 18.65 9.26
N TYR A 27 -5.69 19.18 8.04
CA TYR A 27 -5.30 18.46 6.83
C TYR A 27 -3.91 18.89 6.39
N GLY A 28 -3.16 17.97 5.79
CA GLY A 28 -1.85 18.26 5.21
C GLY A 28 -1.57 17.40 3.99
N GLU A 29 -0.63 17.82 3.16
CA GLU A 29 -0.18 17.02 2.02
C GLU A 29 1.03 16.17 2.40
N VAL A 30 1.08 14.93 1.91
CA VAL A 30 2.24 14.06 2.04
C VAL A 30 2.91 13.96 0.67
N LEU A 31 4.16 14.40 0.60
CA LEU A 31 4.92 14.39 -0.64
C LEU A 31 5.22 12.95 -1.09
N GLN A 32 5.06 12.71 -2.38
CA GLN A 32 5.38 11.45 -3.04
C GLN A 32 6.90 11.23 -3.19
N PRO A 33 7.35 9.97 -3.38
CA PRO A 33 8.71 9.68 -3.81
C PRO A 33 9.00 10.23 -5.21
N VAL A 34 10.28 10.41 -5.51
CA VAL A 34 10.73 10.75 -6.86
C VAL A 34 10.72 9.47 -7.70
N TYR A 35 9.87 9.45 -8.73
CA TYR A 35 9.75 8.32 -9.66
C TYR A 35 9.98 8.81 -11.10
N ASP A 36 10.99 8.24 -11.76
CA ASP A 36 11.60 8.75 -13.00
C ASP A 36 11.10 8.05 -14.28
N LYS A 37 10.35 6.96 -14.17
CA LYS A 37 9.93 6.12 -15.32
C LYS A 37 8.63 6.56 -16.01
N GLY A 38 8.12 7.74 -15.69
CA GLY A 38 6.80 8.21 -16.13
C GLY A 38 5.68 7.61 -15.28
N GLN A 39 4.76 8.44 -14.78
CA GLN A 39 3.68 7.99 -13.89
C GLN A 39 2.42 7.71 -14.69
N ASN A 40 2.15 6.45 -15.02
CA ASN A 40 0.91 6.08 -15.69
C ASN A 40 -0.15 5.60 -14.69
N ASN A 41 0.26 4.85 -13.65
CA ASN A 41 -0.62 4.41 -12.58
C ASN A 41 0.11 4.31 -11.24
N SER A 42 -0.51 4.81 -10.17
CA SER A 42 -0.02 4.63 -8.79
C SER A 42 -1.15 4.19 -7.86
N THR A 43 -0.80 3.45 -6.82
CA THR A 43 -1.76 2.98 -5.80
C THR A 43 -1.17 3.18 -4.43
N LEU A 44 -1.91 3.89 -3.58
CA LEU A 44 -1.57 4.11 -2.17
C LEU A 44 -2.11 2.94 -1.33
N GLY A 45 -1.35 2.52 -0.33
CA GLY A 45 -1.77 1.49 0.61
C GLY A 45 -0.99 1.57 1.92
N ALA A 46 -1.28 0.62 2.79
CA ALA A 46 -0.50 0.37 4.00
C ALA A 46 0.18 -1.00 3.88
N LEU A 47 1.40 -1.09 4.39
CA LEU A 47 2.19 -2.31 4.45
C LEU A 47 2.76 -2.46 5.86
N GLY A 48 2.13 -3.30 6.67
CA GLY A 48 2.36 -3.31 8.10
C GLY A 48 2.09 -1.92 8.69
N HIS A 49 3.10 -1.30 9.31
CA HIS A 49 3.03 0.05 9.86
C HIS A 49 3.54 1.15 8.92
N TYR A 50 3.91 0.82 7.69
CA TYR A 50 4.42 1.79 6.72
C TYR A 50 3.34 2.21 5.72
N LEU A 51 3.31 3.50 5.39
CA LEU A 51 2.60 3.99 4.20
C LEU A 51 3.37 3.53 2.95
N CYS A 52 2.68 2.97 1.97
CA CYS A 52 3.32 2.47 0.75
C CYS A 52 2.65 2.99 -0.53
N ILE A 53 3.46 3.14 -1.58
CA ILE A 53 2.98 3.46 -2.93
C ILE A 53 3.53 2.42 -3.89
N THR A 54 2.68 1.92 -4.77
CA THR A 54 3.10 1.08 -5.89
C THR A 54 2.99 1.87 -7.19
N TYR A 55 4.09 2.02 -7.93
CA TYR A 55 4.12 2.65 -9.25
C TYR A 55 4.11 1.59 -10.36
N ASP A 56 3.28 1.84 -11.37
CA ASP A 56 3.06 0.98 -12.54
C ASP A 56 2.83 -0.49 -12.19
N ARG A 57 2.33 -0.74 -10.97
CA ARG A 57 2.10 -2.07 -10.38
C ARG A 57 3.37 -2.93 -10.26
N VAL A 58 4.56 -2.34 -10.33
CA VAL A 58 5.85 -3.04 -10.31
C VAL A 58 6.73 -2.54 -9.17
N ASP A 59 6.90 -1.23 -9.04
CA ASP A 59 7.86 -0.67 -8.08
C ASP A 59 7.14 -0.30 -6.78
N LEU A 60 7.44 -1.01 -5.71
CA LEU A 60 6.87 -0.81 -4.37
C LEU A 60 7.80 0.07 -3.53
N TRP A 61 7.25 1.16 -3.03
CA TRP A 61 7.92 2.15 -2.18
C TRP A 61 7.27 2.22 -0.81
N VAL A 62 8.06 2.42 0.24
CA VAL A 62 7.58 2.60 1.62
C VAL A 62 8.16 3.85 2.25
N MET A 63 7.35 4.57 3.01
CA MET A 63 7.75 5.72 3.80
C MET A 63 8.20 5.25 5.17
N LYS A 64 9.51 5.27 5.44
CA LYS A 64 10.06 4.79 6.71
C LYS A 64 9.78 5.72 7.88
N VAL A 65 9.68 7.03 7.62
CA VAL A 65 9.35 8.05 8.61
C VAL A 65 8.17 8.87 8.09
N TYR A 66 7.05 8.79 8.79
CA TYR A 66 5.82 9.43 8.34
C TYR A 66 6.00 10.95 8.11
N GLY A 67 5.49 11.45 6.98
CA GLY A 67 5.57 12.86 6.59
C GLY A 67 6.93 13.32 6.04
N VAL A 68 7.98 12.49 6.10
CA VAL A 68 9.32 12.85 5.59
C VAL A 68 9.50 12.31 4.18
N LYS A 69 9.52 13.20 3.19
CA LYS A 69 9.69 12.86 1.77
C LYS A 69 10.93 12.00 1.51
N ASP A 70 12.06 12.35 2.10
CA ASP A 70 13.33 11.66 1.84
C ASP A 70 13.40 10.28 2.54
N SER A 71 12.40 9.93 3.35
CA SER A 71 12.29 8.60 3.95
C SER A 71 11.63 7.56 3.06
N TRP A 72 11.12 7.98 1.88
CA TRP A 72 10.65 7.05 0.89
C TRP A 72 11.81 6.20 0.38
N THR A 73 11.66 4.88 0.53
CA THR A 73 12.65 3.90 0.08
C THR A 73 11.97 2.89 -0.81
N LYS A 74 12.63 2.55 -1.92
CA LYS A 74 12.17 1.47 -2.79
C LYS A 74 12.40 0.15 -2.07
N LEU A 75 11.32 -0.58 -1.80
CA LEU A 75 11.36 -1.85 -1.09
C LEU A 75 11.59 -3.02 -2.05
N ALA A 76 10.90 -3.02 -3.20
CA ALA A 76 11.00 -4.10 -4.17
C ALA A 76 10.59 -3.65 -5.57
N SER A 77 11.09 -4.37 -6.57
CA SER A 77 10.56 -4.38 -7.94
C SER A 77 9.92 -5.73 -8.20
N LEU A 78 8.69 -5.75 -8.69
CA LEU A 78 7.90 -6.97 -8.91
C LEU A 78 7.71 -7.24 -10.42
N PRO A 79 8.79 -7.42 -11.22
CA PRO A 79 8.69 -7.53 -12.67
C PRO A 79 7.98 -8.81 -13.13
N TYR A 80 8.00 -9.88 -12.34
CA TYR A 80 7.38 -11.16 -12.70
C TYR A 80 5.86 -11.11 -12.88
N LEU A 81 5.20 -10.09 -12.31
CA LEU A 81 3.77 -9.88 -12.52
C LEU A 81 3.48 -9.37 -13.96
N HIS A 82 4.47 -8.78 -14.62
CA HIS A 82 4.38 -8.34 -16.01
C HIS A 82 4.38 -9.52 -16.99
N GLU A 83 5.24 -10.52 -16.75
CA GLU A 83 5.51 -11.64 -17.68
C GLU A 83 4.32 -12.61 -17.83
N TYR A 84 3.48 -12.75 -16.80
CA TYR A 84 2.28 -13.61 -16.84
C TYR A 84 1.02 -12.91 -17.40
N GLY A 85 1.15 -11.73 -18.00
CA GLY A 85 0.01 -10.99 -18.57
C GLY A 85 -0.95 -10.45 -17.49
N MET A 86 -0.42 -10.07 -16.32
CA MET A 86 -1.22 -9.70 -15.14
C MET A 86 -1.44 -8.18 -15.03
N TYR A 87 -1.31 -7.45 -16.15
CA TYR A 87 -1.27 -5.98 -16.29
C TYR A 87 -2.43 -5.21 -15.64
N ASN A 88 -3.61 -5.82 -15.47
CA ASN A 88 -4.83 -5.09 -15.07
C ASN A 88 -5.37 -5.42 -13.67
N GLN A 89 -4.67 -6.24 -12.85
CA GLN A 89 -5.36 -7.00 -11.79
C GLN A 89 -4.66 -6.99 -10.42
N LEU A 90 -3.63 -6.17 -10.25
CA LEU A 90 -2.95 -6.02 -8.96
C LEU A 90 -3.69 -5.03 -8.07
N VAL A 91 -4.40 -5.54 -7.07
CA VAL A 91 -4.83 -4.74 -5.92
C VAL A 91 -3.75 -4.95 -4.86
N VAL A 92 -2.83 -4.00 -4.72
CA VAL A 92 -1.81 -4.06 -3.68
C VAL A 92 -2.09 -2.95 -2.67
N PRO A 93 -2.67 -3.31 -1.53
CA PRO A 93 -2.03 -3.07 -0.26
C PRO A 93 -1.47 -4.42 0.15
N SER A 94 -0.18 -4.59 -0.08
CA SER A 94 0.62 -5.68 0.47
C SER A 94 0.23 -5.87 1.94
N LEU A 95 -0.11 -7.09 2.33
CA LEU A 95 -0.72 -7.30 3.63
C LEU A 95 0.33 -7.12 4.75
N CYS A 96 1.49 -7.74 4.63
CA CYS A 96 2.50 -7.63 5.68
C CYS A 96 3.92 -7.84 5.15
N ILE A 97 4.88 -7.21 5.85
CA ILE A 97 6.31 -7.49 5.76
C ILE A 97 6.67 -8.40 6.93
N SER A 98 7.34 -9.52 6.65
CA SER A 98 8.04 -10.29 7.68
C SER A 98 9.42 -9.69 7.97
N ASN A 99 9.97 -9.96 9.15
CA ASN A 99 11.35 -9.58 9.50
C ASN A 99 12.40 -10.12 8.50
N ASP A 100 12.09 -11.21 7.81
CA ASP A 100 12.95 -11.81 6.77
C ASP A 100 12.75 -11.16 5.38
N GLU A 101 12.28 -9.92 5.33
CA GLU A 101 11.95 -9.15 4.12
C GLU A 101 10.93 -9.81 3.15
N LYS A 102 10.23 -10.85 3.60
CA LYS A 102 9.18 -11.50 2.81
C LYS A 102 7.91 -10.65 2.81
N LEU A 103 7.37 -10.42 1.61
CA LEU A 103 6.13 -9.68 1.39
C LEU A 103 4.97 -10.63 1.15
N ILE A 104 3.85 -10.40 1.83
CA ILE A 104 2.59 -11.06 1.47
C ILE A 104 1.79 -10.14 0.55
N LEU A 105 1.58 -10.57 -0.70
CA LEU A 105 0.91 -9.82 -1.75
C LEU A 105 -0.43 -10.48 -2.10
N GLN A 106 -1.49 -9.68 -2.20
CA GLN A 106 -2.74 -10.12 -2.79
C GLN A 106 -2.72 -9.91 -4.31
N TYR A 107 -3.17 -10.91 -5.03
CA TYR A 107 -3.45 -10.83 -6.46
C TYR A 107 -4.81 -11.46 -6.74
N ARG A 108 -5.83 -10.65 -7.05
CA ARG A 108 -7.23 -11.09 -7.14
C ARG A 108 -7.61 -11.90 -5.89
N SER A 109 -7.99 -13.15 -6.11
CA SER A 109 -8.33 -14.16 -5.11
C SER A 109 -7.15 -15.04 -4.69
N LYS A 110 -5.91 -14.63 -4.93
CA LYS A 110 -4.70 -15.40 -4.59
C LYS A 110 -3.82 -14.61 -3.65
N LEU A 111 -3.13 -15.35 -2.80
CA LEU A 111 -2.14 -14.84 -1.87
C LEU A 111 -0.77 -15.40 -2.23
N VAL A 112 0.23 -14.53 -2.30
CA VAL A 112 1.60 -14.86 -2.71
C VAL A 112 2.57 -14.33 -1.66
N VAL A 113 3.51 -15.17 -1.22
CA VAL A 113 4.73 -14.69 -0.54
C VAL A 113 5.74 -14.36 -1.61
N TYR A 114 6.24 -13.13 -1.60
CA TYR A 114 7.37 -12.71 -2.40
C TYR A 114 8.59 -12.56 -1.50
N ASP A 115 9.68 -13.21 -1.87
CA ASP A 115 10.98 -13.09 -1.23
C ASP A 115 11.78 -12.02 -1.96
N THR A 116 12.05 -10.89 -1.30
CA THR A 116 12.75 -9.74 -1.89
C THR A 116 14.22 -10.03 -2.17
N HIS A 117 14.88 -10.86 -1.38
CA HIS A 117 16.29 -11.21 -1.56
C HIS A 117 16.49 -12.04 -2.82
N ASN A 118 15.66 -13.07 -2.98
CA ASN A 118 15.82 -14.04 -4.07
C ASN A 118 14.94 -13.72 -5.28
N SER A 119 14.15 -12.65 -5.21
CA SER A 119 13.15 -12.27 -6.21
C SER A 119 12.22 -13.42 -6.60
N SER A 120 11.93 -14.30 -5.63
CA SER A 120 11.15 -15.52 -5.85
C SER A 120 9.75 -15.39 -5.27
N SER A 121 8.78 -16.14 -5.80
CA SER A 121 7.42 -16.09 -5.31
C SER A 121 6.87 -17.49 -5.03
N THR A 122 6.20 -17.63 -3.88
CA THR A 122 5.52 -18.86 -3.48
C THR A 122 4.04 -18.57 -3.26
N ARG A 123 3.16 -19.33 -3.90
CA ARG A 123 1.71 -19.19 -3.72
C ARG A 123 1.29 -19.85 -2.42
N ILE A 124 0.64 -19.09 -1.53
CA ILE A 124 0.10 -19.64 -0.27
C ILE A 124 -1.26 -20.29 -0.51
N CYS A 125 -2.16 -19.61 -1.23
CA CYS A 125 -3.55 -20.06 -1.36
C CYS A 125 -4.03 -20.02 -2.82
N ARG A 126 -4.86 -21.01 -3.20
CA ARG A 126 -5.17 -21.28 -4.61
C ARG A 126 -6.30 -20.43 -5.16
N LYS A 127 -7.36 -20.17 -4.37
CA LYS A 127 -8.50 -19.29 -4.69
C LYS A 127 -9.29 -18.92 -3.42
N PHE A 128 -9.53 -17.63 -3.22
CA PHE A 128 -10.65 -17.10 -2.47
C PHE A 128 -11.82 -16.87 -3.43
N ASP A 129 -12.80 -17.77 -3.48
CA ASP A 129 -13.94 -17.57 -4.37
C ASP A 129 -14.74 -16.34 -3.93
N GLY A 130 -14.81 -15.32 -4.79
CA GLY A 130 -15.66 -14.13 -4.60
C GLY A 130 -15.13 -13.01 -3.71
N LEU A 131 -13.95 -13.12 -3.07
CA LEU A 131 -13.38 -12.04 -2.26
C LEU A 131 -12.58 -11.05 -3.12
N ASN A 132 -13.06 -9.81 -3.21
CA ASN A 132 -12.37 -8.72 -3.90
C ASN A 132 -11.44 -7.91 -2.98
N GLU A 133 -11.63 -8.00 -1.67
CA GLU A 133 -10.84 -7.29 -0.66
C GLU A 133 -10.44 -8.27 0.45
N ILE A 134 -9.16 -8.25 0.83
CA ILE A 134 -8.66 -8.94 2.02
C ILE A 134 -8.24 -7.86 3.00
N CYS A 135 -8.83 -7.87 4.19
CA CYS A 135 -8.44 -7.01 5.28
C CYS A 135 -7.55 -7.78 6.25
N ILE A 136 -6.56 -7.10 6.81
CA ILE A 136 -5.80 -7.63 7.94
C ILE A 136 -6.46 -7.09 9.19
N PHE A 137 -6.77 -7.99 10.10
CA PHE A 137 -7.16 -7.62 11.43
C PHE A 137 -5.91 -7.65 12.32
N VAL A 138 -5.55 -6.51 12.89
CA VAL A 138 -4.62 -6.43 14.00
C VAL A 138 -5.47 -6.27 15.24
N GLU A 139 -5.41 -7.24 16.16
CA GLU A 139 -6.14 -7.16 17.42
C GLU A 139 -5.71 -5.89 18.18
N SER A 140 -6.71 -5.08 18.55
CA SER A 140 -6.50 -4.00 19.51
C SER A 140 -6.10 -4.61 20.85
N LEU A 141 -4.98 -4.17 21.43
CA LEU A 141 -4.58 -4.52 22.81
C LEU A 141 -5.52 -3.93 23.87
N VAL A 142 -6.51 -3.14 23.46
CA VAL A 142 -7.54 -2.60 24.35
C VAL A 142 -8.82 -3.38 24.14
N SER A 143 -9.16 -4.19 25.15
CA SER A 143 -10.47 -4.86 25.24
C SER A 143 -11.56 -3.79 25.23
N PRO A 144 -12.63 -3.91 24.43
CA PRO A 144 -13.79 -3.05 24.58
C PRO A 144 -14.37 -3.29 25.96
N CYS A 145 -14.16 -2.34 26.89
CA CYS A 145 -14.83 -2.36 28.18
C CYS A 145 -16.33 -2.17 27.94
N ALA A 146 -17.08 -3.27 27.94
CA ALA A 146 -18.53 -3.18 28.02
C ALA A 146 -18.90 -2.54 29.37
N PRO A 147 -19.77 -1.51 29.41
CA PRO A 147 -20.29 -1.03 30.68
C PRO A 147 -21.01 -2.18 31.37
N VAL A 148 -20.58 -2.48 32.61
CA VAL A 148 -21.25 -3.45 33.47
C VAL A 148 -22.67 -2.96 33.70
N MET A 149 -23.65 -3.59 33.05
CA MET A 149 -25.05 -3.38 33.38
C MET A 149 -25.29 -3.89 34.81
N PRO A 150 -25.81 -3.07 35.73
CA PRO A 150 -26.07 -3.54 37.09
C PRO A 150 -27.15 -4.62 37.04
N ASN A 151 -26.85 -5.77 37.65
CA ASN A 151 -27.79 -6.86 37.87
C ASN A 151 -29.11 -6.30 38.43
N ARG A 152 -30.17 -6.30 37.62
CA ARG A 152 -31.52 -6.18 38.16
C ARG A 152 -31.91 -7.53 38.76
N LEU A 153 -31.79 -7.61 40.08
CA LEU A 153 -32.43 -8.63 40.89
C LEU A 153 -33.95 -8.46 40.87
N ARG A 154 -34.63 -9.62 41.07
CA ARG A 154 -36.03 -9.89 41.43
C ARG A 154 -37.00 -10.05 40.25
N SER A 155 -37.91 -11.02 40.26
CA SER A 155 -38.41 -11.91 41.34
C SER A 155 -38.79 -13.27 40.79
#